data_AF-A0A519MCK9-F1
#
_entry.id   AF-A0A519MCK9-F1
#
_cell.length_a   1.000
_cell.length_b   1.000
_cell.length_c   1.000
_cell.angle_alpha   90.00
_cell.angle_beta   90.00
_cell.angle_gamma   90.00
#
_symmetry.space_group_name_H-M   'P 1'
#
loop_
_entity.id
_entity.type
_entity.pdbx_description
1 polymer ?
#
loop_
_entity_poly.entity_id
_entity_poly.type
_entity_poly.pdbx_seq_one_letter_code
_entity_poly.pdbx_strand_id
1 'polypeptide(L)'
;YTGTYLGGRKWGQLLDGGVWRRENIVPFIWRLHEALALPHPWGKLFMGVVALLWTLDCFVGVALTLPSRSHFFARWKPAWTLKPGASTFRRIFDLHRAFGLWCWLLLLVFAWSSVMLNLRTAVYQPLMSQVLRFEDTELRPLAQPDYHPRLSWREAHTIGQALLQGEAARRGFQIHAQDSLWYRPALGAYLYRSHTARDIRSHGAASDVWIDADTGKMIAIHLERDAAMGNLVSEWLRALHTGRVFDPVYRVIVAALGVGVAILSATGVWIWWKKRAARTKAQVATQLNAPGAEVLSKQR
;
A
#
# COMPACT_ATOMS: atom_id res chain seq x y z
N TYR A 1 23.94 -17.79 -21.21
CA TYR A 1 22.50 -18.14 -21.17
C TYR A 1 22.10 -18.74 -22.51
N THR A 2 21.39 -19.87 -22.51
CA THR A 2 20.98 -20.60 -23.73
C THR A 2 19.72 -20.04 -24.40
N GLY A 3 18.97 -19.16 -23.71
CA GLY A 3 17.72 -18.58 -24.22
C GLY A 3 16.54 -19.56 -24.27
N THR A 4 16.68 -20.77 -23.73
CA THR A 4 15.62 -21.78 -23.69
C THR A 4 14.43 -21.29 -22.88
N TYR A 5 13.24 -21.31 -23.46
CA TYR A 5 12.01 -20.94 -22.75
C TYR A 5 11.64 -22.02 -21.74
N LEU A 6 11.79 -21.71 -20.45
CA LEU A 6 11.52 -22.65 -19.35
C LEU A 6 10.07 -22.57 -18.83
N GLY A 7 9.28 -21.60 -19.31
CA GLY A 7 7.90 -21.39 -18.89
C GLY A 7 7.55 -19.92 -18.70
N GLY A 8 6.26 -19.64 -18.51
CA GLY A 8 5.73 -18.29 -18.35
C GLY A 8 4.57 -18.24 -17.37
N ARG A 9 4.25 -17.04 -16.90
CA ARG A 9 3.11 -16.76 -16.01
C ARG A 9 2.25 -15.70 -16.65
N LYS A 10 0.93 -15.84 -16.55
CA LYS A 10 0.00 -14.78 -16.99
C LYS A 10 -0.29 -13.85 -15.83
N TRP A 11 -0.02 -12.57 -16.02
CA TRP A 11 -0.20 -11.57 -14.98
C TRP A 11 -1.69 -11.41 -14.65
N GLY A 12 -2.05 -11.63 -13.39
CA GLY A 12 -3.39 -11.36 -12.88
C GLY A 12 -4.51 -12.27 -13.37
N GLN A 13 -4.23 -13.40 -14.02
CA GLN A 13 -5.23 -14.37 -14.48
C GLN A 13 -5.08 -15.69 -13.72
N LEU A 14 -6.10 -16.10 -12.96
CA LEU A 14 -6.07 -17.39 -12.24
C LEU A 14 -6.27 -18.59 -13.18
N LEU A 15 -7.09 -18.40 -14.22
CA LEU A 15 -7.36 -19.38 -15.26
C LEU A 15 -6.63 -18.98 -16.54
N ASP A 16 -6.06 -19.96 -17.22
CA ASP A 16 -5.48 -19.82 -18.56
C ASP A 16 -6.18 -20.80 -19.49
N GLY A 17 -6.97 -20.27 -20.44
CA GLY A 17 -7.81 -21.11 -21.32
C GLY A 17 -8.88 -21.91 -20.57
N GLY A 18 -9.37 -21.40 -19.44
CA GLY A 18 -10.35 -22.10 -18.59
C GLY A 18 -9.74 -23.11 -17.60
N VAL A 19 -8.43 -23.34 -17.66
CA VAL A 19 -7.73 -24.27 -16.77
C VAL A 19 -6.98 -23.51 -15.68
N TRP A 20 -7.14 -23.97 -14.44
CA TRP A 20 -6.40 -23.43 -13.30
C TRP A 20 -4.91 -23.76 -13.40
N ARG A 21 -4.06 -22.73 -13.26
CA ARG A 21 -2.59 -22.89 -13.27
C ARG A 21 -2.00 -22.38 -11.97
N ARG A 22 -1.30 -23.27 -11.23
CA ARG A 22 -0.66 -22.95 -9.95
C ARG A 22 0.35 -21.80 -10.07
N GLU A 23 0.98 -21.65 -11.24
CA GLU A 23 2.00 -20.64 -11.49
C GLU A 23 1.44 -19.20 -11.45
N ASN A 24 0.12 -19.05 -11.57
CA ASN A 24 -0.55 -17.76 -11.59
C ASN A 24 -1.13 -17.33 -10.22
N ILE A 25 -1.01 -18.15 -9.16
CA ILE A 25 -1.56 -17.83 -7.83
C ILE A 25 -0.97 -16.51 -7.29
N VAL A 26 0.37 -16.38 -7.28
CA VAL A 26 1.03 -15.19 -6.72
C VAL A 26 0.70 -13.91 -7.51
N PRO A 27 0.78 -13.89 -8.85
CA PRO A 27 0.31 -12.74 -9.64
C PRO A 27 -1.17 -12.41 -9.45
N PHE A 28 -2.02 -13.42 -9.25
CA PHE A 28 -3.44 -13.20 -8.99
C PHE A 28 -3.67 -12.57 -7.60
N ILE A 29 -3.03 -13.09 -6.56
CA ILE A 29 -3.12 -12.51 -5.20
C ILE A 29 -2.65 -11.05 -5.23
N TRP A 30 -1.56 -10.74 -5.94
CA TRP A 30 -1.11 -9.36 -6.13
C TRP A 30 -2.21 -8.49 -6.74
N ARG A 31 -2.82 -8.94 -7.85
CA ARG A 31 -3.90 -8.20 -8.53
C ARG A 31 -5.16 -8.06 -7.65
N LEU A 32 -5.49 -9.09 -6.88
CA LEU A 32 -6.59 -9.07 -5.92
C LEU A 32 -6.32 -8.04 -4.82
N HIS A 33 -5.10 -8.00 -4.29
CA HIS A 33 -4.70 -7.06 -3.24
C HIS A 33 -4.65 -5.61 -3.75
N GLU A 34 -4.11 -5.37 -4.94
CA GLU A 34 -3.94 -4.02 -5.49
C GLU A 34 -5.26 -3.43 -6.03
N ALA A 35 -6.14 -4.25 -6.59
CA ALA A 35 -7.27 -3.76 -7.38
C ALA A 35 -8.55 -4.62 -7.25
N LEU A 36 -8.62 -5.54 -6.29
CA LEU A 36 -9.73 -6.48 -6.12
C LEU A 36 -10.03 -7.31 -7.39
N ALA A 37 -8.99 -7.56 -8.20
CA ALA A 37 -9.10 -8.17 -9.53
C ALA A 37 -9.99 -7.41 -10.53
N LEU A 38 -10.48 -6.22 -10.19
CA LEU A 38 -11.25 -5.35 -11.09
C LEU A 38 -10.36 -4.74 -12.19
N PRO A 39 -10.94 -4.33 -13.32
CA PRO A 39 -10.20 -3.65 -14.37
C PRO A 39 -9.68 -2.28 -13.91
N HIS A 40 -8.56 -1.85 -14.52
CA HIS A 40 -8.05 -0.50 -14.37
C HIS A 40 -8.98 0.50 -15.11
N PRO A 41 -9.24 1.70 -14.58
CA PRO A 41 -8.72 2.27 -13.33
C PRO A 41 -9.54 1.93 -12.07
N TRP A 42 -10.73 1.36 -12.23
CA TRP A 42 -11.75 1.24 -11.19
C TRP A 42 -11.30 0.47 -9.94
N GLY A 43 -10.58 -0.64 -10.12
CA GLY A 43 -10.07 -1.42 -8.99
C GLY A 43 -9.09 -0.65 -8.12
N LYS A 44 -8.14 0.06 -8.75
CA LYS A 44 -7.18 0.93 -8.06
C LYS A 44 -7.87 2.08 -7.35
N LEU A 45 -8.81 2.73 -8.04
CA LEU A 45 -9.57 3.85 -7.46
C LEU A 45 -10.33 3.39 -6.22
N PHE A 46 -11.02 2.27 -6.30
CA PHE A 46 -11.76 1.69 -5.17
C PHE A 46 -10.83 1.40 -3.98
N MET A 47 -9.72 0.68 -4.21
CA MET A 47 -8.74 0.39 -3.17
C MET A 47 -8.11 1.67 -2.59
N GLY A 48 -7.93 2.69 -3.42
CA GLY A 48 -7.49 4.01 -3.00
C GLY A 48 -8.48 4.71 -2.05
N VAL A 49 -9.78 4.68 -2.36
CA VAL A 49 -10.83 5.24 -1.49
C VAL A 49 -10.89 4.45 -0.17
N VAL A 50 -10.82 3.12 -0.22
CA VAL A 50 -10.75 2.28 0.99
C VAL A 50 -9.53 2.65 1.84
N ALA A 51 -8.36 2.84 1.23
CA ALA A 51 -7.15 3.27 1.93
C ALA A 51 -7.30 4.65 2.59
N LEU A 52 -7.99 5.59 1.94
CA LEU A 52 -8.26 6.91 2.49
C LEU A 52 -9.20 6.83 3.69
N LEU A 53 -10.30 6.05 3.58
CA LEU A 53 -11.21 5.80 4.68
C LEU A 53 -10.51 5.10 5.86
N TRP A 54 -9.62 4.15 5.57
CA TRP A 54 -8.82 3.48 6.61
C TRP A 54 -7.83 4.43 7.28
N THR A 55 -7.22 5.35 6.53
CA THR A 55 -6.37 6.41 7.09
C THR A 55 -7.16 7.29 8.05
N LEU A 56 -8.36 7.73 7.65
CA LEU A 56 -9.26 8.50 8.52
C LEU A 56 -9.72 7.70 9.74
N ASP A 57 -10.05 6.42 9.56
CA ASP A 57 -10.42 5.51 10.64
C ASP A 57 -9.32 5.37 11.68
N CYS A 58 -8.04 5.38 11.30
CA CYS A 58 -6.92 5.40 12.25
C CYS A 58 -6.97 6.63 13.18
N PHE A 59 -7.33 7.80 12.66
CA PHE A 59 -7.46 9.02 13.48
C PHE A 59 -8.73 9.01 14.34
N VAL A 60 -9.86 8.58 13.76
CA VAL A 60 -11.14 8.45 14.48
C VAL A 60 -11.01 7.43 15.62
N GLY A 61 -10.35 6.30 15.36
CA GLY A 61 -10.11 5.24 16.34
C GLY A 61 -9.35 5.76 17.56
N VAL A 62 -8.26 6.50 17.36
CA VAL A 62 -7.53 7.14 18.47
C VAL A 62 -8.38 8.20 19.16
N ALA A 63 -9.04 9.08 18.39
CA ALA A 63 -9.86 10.16 18.95
C ALA A 63 -10.98 9.62 19.86
N LEU A 64 -11.62 8.52 19.49
CA LEU A 64 -12.65 7.84 20.30
C LEU A 64 -12.11 7.24 21.60
N THR A 65 -10.80 7.10 21.74
CA THR A 65 -10.16 6.63 22.98
C THR A 65 -9.76 7.76 23.92
N LEU A 66 -9.72 9.01 23.44
CA LEU A 66 -9.27 10.14 24.24
C LEU A 66 -10.28 10.52 25.33
N PRO A 67 -9.84 10.73 26.58
CA PRO A 67 -10.72 11.17 27.67
C PRO A 67 -11.03 12.67 27.62
N SER A 68 -12.14 13.09 28.25
CA SER A 68 -12.78 14.38 27.96
C SER A 68 -12.22 15.63 28.66
N ARG A 69 -11.39 15.57 29.72
CA ARG A 69 -10.56 16.71 30.23
C ARG A 69 -9.82 16.46 31.56
N SER A 70 -10.38 15.71 32.53
CA SER A 70 -9.71 15.49 33.83
C SER A 70 -8.99 14.14 33.92
N HIS A 71 -7.81 14.11 34.59
CA HIS A 71 -6.96 12.93 34.77
C HIS A 71 -6.67 12.16 33.46
N PHE A 72 -6.24 12.90 32.43
CA PHE A 72 -6.07 12.39 31.07
C PHE A 72 -5.37 11.03 31.01
N PHE A 73 -4.14 10.92 31.52
CA PHE A 73 -3.40 9.66 31.45
C PHE A 73 -4.05 8.52 32.24
N ALA A 74 -4.60 8.80 33.44
CA ALA A 74 -5.26 7.79 34.24
C ALA A 74 -6.54 7.24 33.58
N ARG A 75 -7.27 8.10 32.85
CA ARG A 75 -8.50 7.72 32.13
C ARG A 75 -8.22 7.16 30.73
N TRP A 76 -7.05 7.42 30.18
CA TRP A 76 -6.62 6.84 28.91
C TRP A 76 -6.01 5.45 29.10
N LYS A 77 -5.33 5.18 30.23
CA LYS A 77 -4.74 3.87 30.55
C LYS A 77 -5.69 2.69 30.30
N PRO A 78 -6.98 2.72 30.70
CA PRO A 78 -7.92 1.64 30.41
C PRO A 78 -8.08 1.33 28.92
N ALA A 79 -7.88 2.30 28.02
CA ALA A 79 -7.99 2.10 26.56
C ALA A 79 -6.96 1.09 26.03
N TRP A 80 -5.81 1.01 26.70
CA TRP A 80 -4.65 0.18 26.37
C TRP A 80 -4.68 -1.20 27.04
N THR A 81 -5.72 -1.50 27.84
CA THR A 81 -5.77 -2.70 28.69
C THR A 81 -6.98 -3.58 28.40
N LEU A 82 -6.85 -4.86 28.73
CA LEU A 82 -7.94 -5.84 28.69
C LEU A 82 -8.49 -6.05 30.10
N LYS A 83 -9.82 -6.01 30.27
CA LYS A 83 -10.45 -6.27 31.57
C LYS A 83 -10.66 -7.78 31.77
N PRO A 84 -10.08 -8.41 32.82
CA PRO A 84 -10.33 -9.81 33.17
C PRO A 84 -11.79 -10.05 33.58
N GLY A 85 -12.32 -11.26 33.34
CA GLY A 85 -13.66 -11.66 33.79
C GLY A 85 -14.83 -10.95 33.07
N ALA A 86 -14.57 -10.21 31.99
CA ALA A 86 -15.59 -9.50 31.25
C ALA A 86 -16.40 -10.41 30.31
N SER A 87 -17.64 -10.00 29.99
CA SER A 87 -18.49 -10.68 29.00
C SER A 87 -17.81 -10.75 27.63
N THR A 88 -18.21 -11.72 26.79
CA THR A 88 -17.62 -11.93 25.46
C THR A 88 -17.60 -10.66 24.61
N PHE A 89 -18.71 -9.90 24.60
CA PHE A 89 -18.77 -8.62 23.90
C PHE A 89 -17.74 -7.63 24.41
N ARG A 90 -17.62 -7.49 25.74
CA ARG A 90 -16.67 -6.55 26.33
C ARG A 90 -15.22 -6.97 26.05
N ARG A 91 -14.92 -8.27 26.09
CA ARG A 91 -13.59 -8.80 25.79
C ARG A 91 -13.18 -8.52 24.33
N ILE A 92 -14.05 -8.81 23.36
CA ILE A 92 -13.80 -8.54 21.94
C ILE A 92 -13.63 -7.04 21.71
N PHE A 93 -14.48 -6.21 22.32
CA PHE A 93 -14.38 -4.75 22.23
C PHE A 93 -13.05 -4.22 22.79
N ASP A 94 -12.66 -4.66 24.00
CA ASP A 94 -11.42 -4.24 24.62
C ASP A 94 -10.20 -4.71 23.81
N LEU A 95 -10.22 -5.93 23.26
CA LEU A 95 -9.16 -6.44 22.39
C LEU A 95 -9.04 -5.64 21.08
N HIS A 96 -10.16 -5.40 20.40
CA HIS A 96 -10.18 -4.59 19.17
C HIS A 96 -9.59 -3.20 19.42
N ARG A 97 -10.04 -2.53 20.48
CA ARG A 97 -9.56 -1.19 20.85
C ARG A 97 -8.08 -1.18 21.23
N ALA A 98 -7.66 -2.07 22.14
CA ALA A 98 -6.30 -2.07 22.64
C ALA A 98 -5.30 -2.48 21.54
N PHE A 99 -5.62 -3.51 20.74
CA PHE A 99 -4.78 -3.93 19.63
C PHE A 99 -4.69 -2.87 18.53
N GLY A 100 -5.82 -2.20 18.21
CA GLY A 100 -5.82 -1.06 17.30
C GLY A 100 -4.89 0.07 17.77
N LEU A 101 -4.85 0.35 19.08
CA LEU A 101 -3.93 1.34 19.66
C LEU A 101 -2.47 0.86 19.66
N TRP A 102 -2.20 -0.40 20.05
CA TRP A 102 -0.84 -0.96 20.05
C TRP A 102 -0.20 -0.95 18.67
N CYS A 103 -1.00 -1.25 17.64
CA CYS A 103 -0.55 -1.30 16.26
C CYS A 103 -0.77 0.01 15.50
N TRP A 104 -1.27 1.08 16.14
CA TRP A 104 -1.77 2.27 15.46
C TRP A 104 -0.79 2.86 14.45
N LEU A 105 0.47 3.06 14.86
CA LEU A 105 1.48 3.65 13.97
C LEU A 105 1.76 2.77 12.75
N LEU A 106 1.82 1.45 12.94
CA LEU A 106 2.00 0.50 11.83
C LEU A 106 0.77 0.51 10.91
N LEU A 107 -0.44 0.51 11.47
CA LEU A 107 -1.68 0.59 10.69
C LEU A 107 -1.73 1.88 9.87
N LEU A 108 -1.35 3.02 10.46
CA LEU A 108 -1.30 4.31 9.77
C LEU A 108 -0.28 4.30 8.63
N VAL A 109 0.92 3.74 8.84
CA VAL A 109 1.93 3.59 7.77
C VAL A 109 1.38 2.75 6.62
N PHE A 110 0.71 1.63 6.91
CA PHE A 110 0.12 0.77 5.88
C PHE A 110 -1.06 1.44 5.16
N ALA A 111 -1.95 2.11 5.89
CA ALA A 111 -3.05 2.85 5.30
C ALA A 111 -2.55 3.99 4.40
N TRP A 112 -1.59 4.80 4.88
CA TRP A 112 -1.08 5.95 4.14
C TRP A 112 -0.22 5.54 2.94
N SER A 113 0.62 4.52 3.07
CA SER A 113 1.32 3.93 1.92
C SER A 113 0.35 3.35 0.88
N SER A 114 -0.82 2.84 1.29
CA SER A 114 -1.85 2.39 0.36
C SER A 114 -2.46 3.56 -0.42
N VAL A 115 -2.67 4.72 0.23
CA VAL A 115 -3.06 5.97 -0.47
C VAL A 115 -1.95 6.39 -1.45
N MET A 116 -0.69 6.33 -1.03
CA MET A 116 0.46 6.63 -1.90
C MET A 116 0.51 5.72 -3.14
N LEU A 117 0.19 4.43 -3.01
CA LEU A 117 0.28 3.46 -4.11
C LEU A 117 -0.90 3.54 -5.08
N ASN A 118 -2.09 3.95 -4.61
CA ASN A 118 -3.32 3.93 -5.39
C ASN A 118 -3.79 5.32 -5.86
N LEU A 119 -3.54 6.36 -5.06
CA LEU A 119 -3.98 7.74 -5.28
C LEU A 119 -2.80 8.72 -5.16
N ARG A 120 -1.62 8.36 -5.72
CA ARG A 120 -0.41 9.19 -5.66
C ARG A 120 -0.68 10.62 -6.10
N THR A 121 -1.11 10.78 -7.35
CA THR A 121 -1.28 12.09 -8.00
C THR A 121 -2.52 12.82 -7.52
N ALA A 122 -3.59 12.09 -7.21
CA ALA A 122 -4.88 12.68 -6.83
C ALA A 122 -4.92 13.16 -5.37
N VAL A 123 -4.21 12.50 -4.45
CA VAL A 123 -4.32 12.77 -3.00
C VAL A 123 -2.96 12.88 -2.32
N TYR A 124 -2.13 11.83 -2.41
CA TYR A 124 -0.92 11.75 -1.60
C TYR A 124 0.08 12.86 -1.92
N GLN A 125 0.46 13.03 -3.18
CA GLN A 125 1.48 13.99 -3.59
C GLN A 125 1.03 15.43 -3.40
N PRO A 126 -0.19 15.86 -3.77
CA PRO A 126 -0.68 17.21 -3.46
C PRO A 126 -0.70 17.56 -1.97
N LEU A 127 -0.99 16.57 -1.11
CA LEU A 127 -1.00 16.79 0.34
C LEU A 127 0.43 16.82 0.91
N MET A 128 1.27 15.86 0.52
CA MET A 128 2.64 15.79 1.00
C MET A 128 3.50 16.94 0.46
N SER A 129 3.18 17.50 -0.72
CA SER A 129 3.90 18.63 -1.30
C SER A 129 3.73 19.93 -0.51
N GLN A 130 2.76 20.00 0.41
CA GLN A 130 2.63 21.11 1.36
C GLN A 130 3.79 21.19 2.34
N VAL A 131 4.49 20.07 2.58
CA VAL A 131 5.54 19.94 3.61
C VAL A 131 6.84 19.35 3.09
N LEU A 132 6.81 18.58 1.99
CA LEU A 132 7.97 17.91 1.41
C LEU A 132 8.15 18.30 -0.06
N ARG A 133 9.41 18.48 -0.47
CA ARG A 133 9.74 18.70 -1.88
C ARG A 133 9.76 17.38 -2.64
N PHE A 134 9.08 17.36 -3.77
CA PHE A 134 9.14 16.28 -4.76
C PHE A 134 9.95 16.75 -5.98
N GLU A 135 10.74 15.85 -6.54
CA GLU A 135 11.47 16.04 -7.78
C GLU A 135 11.25 14.79 -8.63
N ASP A 136 10.15 14.80 -9.37
CA ASP A 136 9.83 13.73 -10.30
C ASP A 136 10.39 14.14 -11.66
N THR A 137 11.36 13.38 -12.20
CA THR A 137 11.79 13.60 -13.58
C THR A 137 10.66 13.18 -14.50
N GLU A 138 9.93 14.15 -15.03
CA GLU A 138 8.85 13.89 -15.98
C GLU A 138 9.44 13.42 -17.31
N LEU A 139 9.43 12.10 -17.52
CA LEU A 139 9.69 11.51 -18.82
C LEU A 139 8.50 11.84 -19.71
N ARG A 140 8.70 12.80 -20.61
CA ARG A 140 7.64 13.26 -21.52
C ARG A 140 7.29 12.16 -22.52
N PRO A 141 6.02 11.70 -22.56
CA PRO A 141 5.61 10.74 -23.57
C PRO A 141 5.74 11.29 -24.98
N LEU A 142 6.08 10.39 -25.92
CA LEU A 142 6.06 10.68 -27.34
C LEU A 142 4.61 10.89 -27.82
N ALA A 143 4.44 11.66 -28.90
CA ALA A 143 3.14 11.85 -29.53
C ALA A 143 2.53 10.54 -30.02
N GLN A 144 3.38 9.61 -30.48
CA GLN A 144 3.00 8.23 -30.82
C GLN A 144 4.03 7.27 -30.23
N PRO A 145 3.63 6.10 -29.72
CA PRO A 145 4.56 5.10 -29.24
C PRO A 145 5.47 4.60 -30.36
N ASP A 146 6.78 4.54 -30.10
CA ASP A 146 7.74 3.98 -31.05
C ASP A 146 7.99 2.49 -30.74
N TYR A 147 7.73 1.62 -31.72
CA TYR A 147 7.96 0.18 -31.60
C TYR A 147 9.25 -0.30 -32.28
N HIS A 148 10.01 0.62 -32.88
CA HIS A 148 11.20 0.33 -33.68
C HIS A 148 12.40 1.14 -33.19
N PRO A 149 12.89 0.87 -31.95
CA PRO A 149 14.06 1.57 -31.43
C PRO A 149 15.28 1.31 -32.32
N ARG A 150 16.11 2.33 -32.56
CA ARG A 150 17.34 2.14 -33.35
C ARG A 150 18.37 1.28 -32.63
N LEU A 151 18.49 1.43 -31.31
CA LEU A 151 19.37 0.58 -30.52
C LEU A 151 18.73 -0.79 -30.29
N SER A 152 19.50 -1.85 -30.49
CA SER A 152 19.10 -3.18 -30.07
C SER A 152 19.07 -3.28 -28.54
N TRP A 153 18.31 -4.25 -28.03
CA TRP A 153 18.27 -4.54 -26.60
C TRP A 153 19.67 -4.82 -26.01
N ARG A 154 20.57 -5.47 -26.77
CA ARG A 154 21.94 -5.78 -26.32
C ARG A 154 22.81 -4.54 -26.23
N GLU A 155 22.69 -3.62 -27.19
CA GLU A 155 23.40 -2.35 -27.16
C GLU A 155 22.90 -1.50 -25.99
N ALA A 156 21.58 -1.36 -25.84
CA ALA A 156 20.97 -0.65 -24.73
C ALA A 156 21.38 -1.23 -23.36
N HIS A 157 21.47 -2.55 -23.24
CA HIS A 157 21.97 -3.22 -22.03
C HIS A 157 23.42 -2.84 -21.73
N THR A 158 24.29 -2.89 -22.74
CA THR A 158 25.71 -2.56 -22.59
C THR A 158 25.90 -1.10 -22.20
N ILE A 159 25.16 -0.20 -22.85
CA ILE A 159 25.12 1.23 -22.56
C ILE A 159 24.62 1.46 -21.12
N GLY A 160 23.51 0.86 -20.73
CA GLY A 160 22.94 0.99 -19.39
C GLY A 160 23.89 0.53 -18.29
N GLN A 161 24.56 -0.59 -18.51
CA GLN A 161 25.60 -1.08 -17.59
C GLN A 161 26.76 -0.08 -17.48
N ALA A 162 27.27 0.44 -18.60
CA ALA A 162 28.36 1.41 -18.60
C ALA A 162 27.98 2.73 -17.90
N LEU A 163 26.78 3.24 -18.18
CA LEU A 163 26.24 4.46 -17.59
C LEU A 163 26.09 4.33 -16.06
N LEU A 164 25.51 3.22 -15.58
CA LEU A 164 25.35 3.00 -14.15
C LEU A 164 26.70 2.80 -13.45
N GLN A 165 27.64 2.09 -14.07
CA GLN A 165 29.00 1.92 -13.56
C GLN A 165 29.74 3.27 -13.45
N GLY A 166 29.58 4.14 -14.44
CA GLY A 166 30.12 5.50 -14.40
C GLY A 166 29.55 6.32 -13.24
N GLU A 167 28.24 6.23 -13.00
CA GLU A 167 27.61 6.91 -11.87
C GLU A 167 28.06 6.33 -10.51
N ALA A 168 28.18 5.00 -10.42
CA ALA A 168 28.67 4.30 -9.24
C ALA A 168 30.09 4.73 -8.87
N ALA A 169 30.97 4.85 -9.86
CA ALA A 169 32.33 5.36 -9.68
C ALA A 169 32.33 6.84 -9.26
N ARG A 170 31.51 7.68 -9.90
CA ARG A 170 31.45 9.13 -9.61
C ARG A 170 30.93 9.44 -8.21
N ARG A 171 29.90 8.73 -7.74
CA ARG A 171 29.25 8.95 -6.44
C ARG A 171 29.73 8.02 -5.32
N GLY A 172 30.60 7.07 -5.64
CA GLY A 172 31.14 6.11 -4.67
C GLY A 172 30.06 5.20 -4.08
N PHE A 173 29.41 4.38 -4.90
CA PHE A 173 28.51 3.34 -4.41
C PHE A 173 28.70 2.01 -5.14
N GLN A 174 28.24 0.93 -4.52
CA GLN A 174 28.35 -0.42 -5.09
C GLN A 174 27.08 -0.81 -5.85
N ILE A 175 27.26 -1.50 -6.97
CA ILE A 175 26.18 -2.17 -7.69
C ILE A 175 26.21 -3.64 -7.25
N HIS A 176 25.12 -4.11 -6.66
CA HIS A 176 25.05 -5.46 -6.10
C HIS A 176 24.60 -6.49 -7.13
N ALA A 177 23.60 -6.15 -7.95
CA ALA A 177 23.08 -7.06 -8.97
C ALA A 177 22.37 -6.30 -10.10
N GLN A 178 22.45 -6.84 -11.31
CA GLN A 178 21.62 -6.39 -12.43
C GLN A 178 20.27 -7.10 -12.36
N ASP A 179 19.16 -6.40 -12.64
CA ASP A 179 17.82 -6.95 -12.49
C ASP A 179 17.10 -7.09 -13.83
N SER A 180 16.89 -5.98 -14.53
CA SER A 180 16.05 -5.99 -15.72
C SER A 180 16.31 -4.82 -16.67
N LEU A 181 15.97 -5.04 -17.94
CA LEU A 181 15.96 -4.01 -18.99
C LEU A 181 14.63 -4.06 -19.74
N TRP A 182 13.93 -2.93 -19.73
CA TRP A 182 12.61 -2.80 -20.36
C TRP A 182 12.64 -1.74 -21.44
N TYR A 183 12.07 -2.02 -22.60
CA TYR A 183 11.75 -0.98 -23.57
C TYR A 183 10.37 -0.38 -23.27
N ARG A 184 10.25 0.94 -23.32
CA ARG A 184 9.01 1.68 -23.11
C ARG A 184 8.65 2.45 -24.38
N PRO A 185 7.83 1.87 -25.29
CA PRO A 185 7.47 2.49 -26.56
C PRO A 185 6.89 3.90 -26.44
N ALA A 186 6.03 4.12 -25.45
CA ALA A 186 5.42 5.43 -25.20
C ALA A 186 6.43 6.52 -24.79
N LEU A 187 7.64 6.15 -24.38
CA LEU A 187 8.70 7.06 -23.96
C LEU A 187 9.89 7.05 -24.93
N GLY A 188 9.93 6.17 -25.94
CA GLY A 188 11.09 6.00 -26.81
C GLY A 188 12.37 5.68 -26.03
N ALA A 189 12.25 4.97 -24.91
CA ALA A 189 13.34 4.84 -23.95
C ALA A 189 13.46 3.43 -23.37
N TYR A 190 14.68 3.04 -23.08
CA TYR A 190 15.01 1.87 -22.27
C TYR A 190 15.10 2.25 -20.79
N LEU A 191 14.59 1.38 -19.92
CA LEU A 191 14.72 1.43 -18.47
C LEU A 191 15.61 0.28 -18.02
N TYR A 192 16.85 0.60 -17.65
CA TYR A 192 17.82 -0.33 -17.07
C TYR A 192 17.74 -0.27 -15.55
N ARG A 193 17.43 -1.39 -14.89
CA ARG A 193 17.24 -1.48 -13.44
C ARG A 193 18.29 -2.36 -12.80
N SER A 194 18.82 -1.92 -11.68
CA SER A 194 19.79 -2.68 -10.88
C SER A 194 19.55 -2.49 -9.38
N HIS A 195 20.02 -3.46 -8.60
CA HIS A 195 20.10 -3.35 -7.14
C HIS A 195 21.44 -2.74 -6.77
N THR A 196 21.42 -1.65 -6.00
CA THR A 196 22.64 -0.92 -5.61
C THR A 196 22.62 -0.57 -4.12
N ALA A 197 23.77 -0.13 -3.61
CA ALA A 197 23.88 0.38 -2.24
C ALA A 197 23.05 1.66 -1.99
N ARG A 198 22.48 2.26 -3.05
CA ARG A 198 21.57 3.42 -2.96
C ARG A 198 20.11 3.03 -2.82
N ASP A 199 19.80 1.74 -2.89
CA ASP A 199 18.46 1.23 -2.65
C ASP A 199 18.18 1.20 -1.13
N ILE A 200 16.97 1.58 -0.74
CA ILE A 200 16.38 1.36 0.59
C ILE A 200 15.98 -0.10 0.75
N ARG A 201 15.49 -0.71 -0.34
CA ARG A 201 14.98 -2.09 -0.34
C ARG A 201 16.12 -3.10 -0.26
N SER A 202 15.98 -4.11 0.58
CA SER A 202 16.95 -5.21 0.71
C SER A 202 16.92 -6.18 -0.46
N HIS A 203 15.82 -6.21 -1.21
CA HIS A 203 15.65 -7.09 -2.38
C HIS A 203 14.91 -6.41 -3.53
N GLY A 204 15.30 -6.79 -4.76
CA GLY A 204 14.77 -6.25 -6.01
C GLY A 204 15.36 -4.89 -6.35
N ALA A 205 15.43 -4.57 -7.65
CA ALA A 205 16.03 -3.32 -8.10
C ALA A 205 15.17 -2.08 -7.81
N ALA A 206 15.83 -1.02 -7.36
CA ALA A 206 15.26 0.31 -7.22
C ALA A 206 16.05 1.42 -7.91
N SER A 207 17.30 1.14 -8.28
CA SER A 207 18.12 2.08 -9.04
C SER A 207 17.84 1.93 -10.53
N ASP A 208 17.42 3.02 -11.15
CA ASP A 208 16.85 3.03 -12.50
C ASP A 208 17.60 4.03 -13.37
N VAL A 209 18.13 3.58 -14.51
CA VAL A 209 18.73 4.42 -15.55
C VAL A 209 17.83 4.40 -16.77
N TRP A 210 17.38 5.59 -17.18
CA TRP A 210 16.61 5.80 -18.39
C TRP A 210 17.54 6.19 -19.53
N ILE A 211 17.40 5.51 -20.65
CA ILE A 211 18.30 5.60 -21.80
C ILE A 211 17.43 5.87 -23.03
N ASP A 212 17.78 6.91 -23.77
CA ASP A 212 17.16 7.21 -25.05
C ASP A 212 17.41 6.07 -26.04
N ALA A 213 16.35 5.52 -26.64
CA ALA A 213 16.43 4.29 -27.41
C ALA A 213 17.05 4.46 -28.80
N ASP A 214 17.27 5.71 -29.22
CA ASP A 214 17.87 6.02 -30.51
C ASP A 214 19.34 6.44 -30.41
N THR A 215 19.66 7.21 -29.37
CA THR A 215 20.96 7.86 -29.20
C THR A 215 21.82 7.22 -28.12
N GLY A 216 21.22 6.44 -27.21
CA GLY A 216 21.92 5.85 -26.08
C GLY A 216 22.26 6.83 -24.96
N LYS A 217 21.79 8.08 -25.04
CA LYS A 217 22.03 9.09 -24.01
C LYS A 217 21.23 8.76 -22.75
N MET A 218 21.82 9.01 -21.58
CA MET A 218 21.10 8.95 -20.31
C MET A 218 20.07 10.09 -20.27
N ILE A 219 18.79 9.75 -20.14
CA ILE A 219 17.70 10.70 -19.95
C ILE A 219 17.58 11.08 -18.48
N ALA A 220 17.60 10.06 -17.61
CA ALA A 220 17.40 10.22 -16.19
C ALA A 220 18.05 9.09 -15.41
N ILE A 221 18.37 9.35 -14.15
CA ILE A 221 18.80 8.34 -13.19
C ILE A 221 18.05 8.55 -11.89
N HIS A 222 17.47 7.47 -11.37
CA HIS A 222 16.76 7.49 -10.09
C HIS A 222 17.48 6.56 -9.12
N LEU A 223 17.92 7.12 -8.00
CA LEU A 223 18.55 6.42 -6.89
C LEU A 223 17.77 6.78 -5.64
N GLU A 224 17.20 5.80 -4.93
CA GLU A 224 16.21 6.06 -3.87
C GLU A 224 16.76 6.99 -2.78
N ARG A 225 18.00 6.76 -2.33
CA ARG A 225 18.66 7.57 -1.28
C ARG A 225 19.10 8.97 -1.71
N ASP A 226 19.21 9.23 -3.01
CA ASP A 226 19.61 10.52 -3.54
C ASP A 226 18.39 11.36 -3.97
N ALA A 227 17.17 10.84 -3.80
CA ALA A 227 15.94 11.50 -4.20
C ALA A 227 15.56 12.66 -3.25
N ALA A 228 14.78 13.62 -3.76
CA ALA A 228 14.16 14.65 -2.95
C ALA A 228 13.35 14.05 -1.79
N MET A 229 13.22 14.78 -0.67
CA MET A 229 12.62 14.25 0.57
C MET A 229 11.22 13.63 0.39
N GLY A 230 10.34 14.23 -0.42
CA GLY A 230 9.03 13.65 -0.71
C GLY A 230 9.11 12.30 -1.42
N ASN A 231 10.08 12.15 -2.32
CA ASN A 231 10.35 10.90 -3.03
C ASN A 231 10.99 9.87 -2.11
N LEU A 232 11.97 10.27 -1.29
CA LEU A 232 12.59 9.39 -0.30
C LEU A 232 11.54 8.81 0.68
N VAL A 233 10.64 9.65 1.21
CA VAL A 233 9.54 9.20 2.07
C VAL A 233 8.62 8.23 1.34
N SER A 234 8.32 8.49 0.07
CA SER A 234 7.50 7.60 -0.76
C SER A 234 8.15 6.23 -0.97
N GLU A 235 9.46 6.19 -1.20
CA GLU A 235 10.19 4.93 -1.34
C GLU A 235 10.25 4.17 -0.02
N TRP A 236 10.42 4.84 1.12
CA TRP A 236 10.31 4.20 2.44
C TRP A 236 8.92 3.63 2.69
N LEU A 237 7.86 4.39 2.40
CA LEU A 237 6.49 3.90 2.52
C LEU A 237 6.26 2.67 1.65
N ARG A 238 6.74 2.66 0.41
CA ARG A 238 6.66 1.49 -0.48
C ARG A 238 7.48 0.31 0.05
N ALA A 239 8.68 0.56 0.57
CA ALA A 239 9.57 -0.48 1.08
C ALA A 239 9.01 -1.15 2.33
N LEU A 240 8.44 -0.36 3.25
CA LEU A 240 7.70 -0.82 4.43
C LEU A 240 6.43 -1.59 4.01
N HIS A 241 5.61 -1.02 3.13
CA HIS A 241 4.37 -1.65 2.68
C HIS A 241 4.62 -3.02 2.02
N THR A 242 5.66 -3.13 1.19
CA THR A 242 5.97 -4.35 0.44
C THR A 242 6.80 -5.37 1.22
N GLY A 243 7.17 -5.08 2.49
CA GLY A 243 7.98 -6.00 3.31
C GLY A 243 9.37 -6.24 2.74
N ARG A 244 9.96 -5.25 2.05
CA ARG A 244 11.27 -5.33 1.38
C ARG A 244 12.38 -4.62 2.16
N VAL A 245 12.23 -4.50 3.48
CA VAL A 245 13.23 -3.91 4.40
C VAL A 245 13.38 -4.80 5.63
N PHE A 246 14.55 -4.72 6.28
CA PHE A 246 14.89 -5.40 7.54
C PHE A 246 14.88 -6.95 7.52
N ASP A 247 14.87 -7.55 6.33
CA ASP A 247 14.92 -9.00 6.07
C ASP A 247 13.97 -9.82 6.99
N PRO A 248 14.01 -11.17 7.08
CA PRO A 248 12.77 -11.97 7.18
C PRO A 248 11.86 -11.64 8.38
N VAL A 249 12.43 -11.10 9.46
CA VAL A 249 11.69 -10.63 10.65
C VAL A 249 10.58 -9.66 10.27
N TYR A 250 10.86 -8.66 9.43
CA TYR A 250 9.84 -7.68 9.08
C TYR A 250 8.72 -8.27 8.23
N ARG A 251 9.03 -9.26 7.37
CA ARG A 251 8.00 -9.99 6.61
C ARG A 251 7.06 -10.77 7.53
N VAL A 252 7.59 -11.37 8.61
CA VAL A 252 6.77 -12.03 9.63
C VAL A 252 5.88 -11.02 10.34
N ILE A 253 6.41 -9.84 10.69
CA ILE A 253 5.64 -8.74 11.29
C ILE A 253 4.51 -8.31 10.35
N VAL A 254 4.78 -8.08 9.07
CA VAL A 254 3.78 -7.67 8.08
C VAL A 254 2.72 -8.76 7.88
N ALA A 255 3.11 -10.04 7.84
CA ALA A 255 2.17 -11.16 7.76
C ALA A 255 1.26 -11.22 9.00
N ALA A 256 1.82 -11.12 10.20
CA ALA A 256 1.07 -11.09 11.44
C ALA A 256 0.14 -9.86 11.52
N LEU A 257 0.62 -8.70 11.09
CA LEU A 257 -0.17 -7.47 11.00
C LEU A 257 -1.33 -7.64 10.02
N GLY A 258 -1.13 -8.29 8.87
CA GLY A 258 -2.19 -8.60 7.91
C GLY A 258 -3.31 -9.45 8.53
N VAL A 259 -2.95 -10.48 9.30
CA VAL A 259 -3.93 -11.26 10.09
C VAL A 259 -4.63 -10.38 11.12
N GLY A 260 -3.87 -9.53 11.83
CA GLY A 260 -4.40 -8.56 12.79
C GLY A 260 -5.41 -7.60 12.16
N VAL A 261 -5.14 -7.06 10.97
CA VAL A 261 -6.04 -6.18 10.21
C VAL A 261 -7.33 -6.91 9.82
N ALA A 262 -7.24 -8.18 9.40
CA ALA A 262 -8.42 -8.98 9.10
C ALA A 262 -9.29 -9.19 10.35
N ILE A 263 -8.67 -9.51 11.49
CA ILE A 263 -9.36 -9.67 12.78
C ILE A 263 -9.98 -8.34 13.23
N LEU A 264 -9.25 -7.23 13.15
CA LEU A 264 -9.76 -5.89 13.49
C LEU A 264 -10.97 -5.52 12.62
N SER A 265 -10.88 -5.73 11.30
CA SER A 265 -11.99 -5.49 10.38
C SER A 265 -13.24 -6.30 10.75
N ALA A 266 -13.07 -7.61 10.97
CA ALA A 266 -14.18 -8.49 11.33
C ALA A 266 -14.80 -8.12 12.68
N THR A 267 -13.98 -7.87 13.69
CA THR A 267 -14.45 -7.47 15.03
C THR A 267 -15.10 -6.08 15.03
N GLY A 268 -14.61 -5.13 14.23
CA GLY A 268 -15.20 -3.81 14.05
C GLY A 268 -16.63 -3.89 13.49
N VAL A 269 -16.82 -4.64 12.40
CA VAL A 269 -18.15 -4.89 11.81
C VAL A 269 -19.09 -5.56 12.82
N TRP A 270 -18.59 -6.58 13.53
CA TRP A 270 -19.37 -7.28 14.55
C TRP A 270 -19.80 -6.37 15.72
N ILE A 271 -18.88 -5.54 16.24
CA ILE A 271 -19.16 -4.55 17.29
C ILE A 271 -20.21 -3.54 16.81
N TRP A 272 -20.05 -3.03 15.59
CA TRP A 272 -21.00 -2.09 14.98
C TRP A 272 -22.39 -2.72 14.89
N TRP A 273 -22.50 -3.95 14.39
CA TRP A 273 -23.77 -4.63 14.25
C TRP A 273 -24.47 -4.85 15.60
N LYS A 274 -23.73 -5.28 16.63
CA LYS A 274 -24.27 -5.45 17.99
C LYS A 274 -24.73 -4.13 18.61
N LYS A 275 -23.96 -3.05 18.46
CA LYS A 275 -24.35 -1.71 18.93
C LYS A 275 -25.56 -1.17 18.18
N ARG A 276 -25.65 -1.40 16.87
CA ARG A 276 -26.80 -1.00 16.04
C ARG A 276 -28.07 -1.72 16.50
N ALA A 277 -28.02 -3.04 16.66
CA ALA A 277 -29.17 -3.82 17.14
C ALA A 277 -29.66 -3.36 18.53
N ALA A 278 -28.74 -3.06 19.44
CA ALA A 278 -29.09 -2.53 20.76
C ALA A 278 -29.76 -1.14 20.68
N ARG A 279 -29.26 -0.25 19.82
CA ARG A 279 -29.86 1.08 19.59
C ARG A 279 -31.27 0.96 19.00
N THR A 280 -31.48 0.09 18.02
CA THR A 280 -32.80 -0.14 17.44
C THR A 280 -33.79 -0.66 18.48
N LYS A 281 -33.38 -1.61 19.33
CA LYS A 281 -34.22 -2.10 20.44
C LYS A 281 -34.56 -0.99 21.44
N ALA A 282 -33.58 -0.16 21.81
CA ALA A 282 -33.81 0.97 22.71
C ALA A 282 -34.77 2.02 22.10
N GLN A 283 -34.65 2.29 20.80
CA GLN A 283 -35.57 3.18 20.07
C GLN A 283 -37.00 2.64 20.06
N VAL A 284 -37.19 1.35 19.77
CA VAL A 284 -38.51 0.70 19.80
C VAL A 284 -39.11 0.73 21.22
N ALA A 285 -38.33 0.41 22.25
CA ALA A 285 -38.78 0.48 23.64
C ALA A 285 -39.16 1.91 24.06
N THR A 286 -38.41 2.92 23.59
CA THR A 286 -38.71 4.34 23.86
C THR A 286 -39.99 4.78 23.15
N GLN A 287 -40.25 4.29 21.93
CA GLN A 287 -41.50 4.55 21.20
C GLN A 287 -42.72 3.88 21.84
N LEU A 288 -42.58 2.64 22.33
CA LEU A 288 -43.66 1.91 23.02
C LEU A 288 -44.01 2.53 24.37
N ASN A 289 -43.04 3.14 25.04
CA ASN A 289 -43.22 3.80 26.35
C ASN A 289 -43.49 5.31 26.23
N ALA A 290 -43.69 5.85 25.03
CA ALA A 290 -44.02 7.26 24.85
C ALA A 290 -45.46 7.54 25.34
N PRO A 291 -45.69 8.57 26.18
CA PRO A 291 -47.03 8.91 26.66
C PRO A 291 -47.91 9.30 25.47
N GLY A 292 -48.84 8.41 25.11
CA GLY A 292 -49.68 8.48 23.91
C GLY A 292 -50.00 7.11 23.28
N ALA A 293 -49.19 6.08 23.54
CA ALA A 293 -49.42 4.72 23.01
C ALA A 293 -50.61 3.97 23.67
N GLU A 294 -51.07 4.39 24.85
CA GLU A 294 -52.20 3.77 25.58
C GLU A 294 -53.58 4.14 25.01
N VAL A 295 -53.71 5.16 24.16
CA VAL A 295 -55.02 5.59 23.65
C VAL A 295 -55.56 4.65 22.56
N LEU A 296 -54.70 3.87 21.89
CA LEU A 296 -55.11 2.98 20.80
C LEU A 296 -55.36 1.51 21.22
N SER A 297 -55.01 1.10 22.44
CA SER A 297 -55.25 -0.27 22.92
C SER A 297 -56.55 -0.46 23.70
N LYS A 298 -57.34 0.60 23.93
CA LYS A 298 -58.67 0.54 24.57
C LYS A 298 -59.85 0.76 23.62
N GLN A 299 -59.61 0.79 22.31
CA GLN A 299 -60.66 0.90 21.28
C GLN A 299 -60.79 -0.35 20.38
N ARG A 300 -60.38 -1.52 20.85
CA ARG A 300 -60.74 -2.80 20.23
C ARG A 300 -61.45 -3.70 21.22
#